data_AF-A0AAD9IM05-F1
#
_entry.id   AF-A0AAD9IM05-F1
#
_cell.length_a   1.000
_cell.length_b   1.000
_cell.length_c   1.000
_cell.angle_alpha   90.00
_cell.angle_beta   90.00
_cell.angle_gamma   90.00
#
_symmetry.space_group_name_H-M   'P 1'
#
loop_
_entity.id
_entity.type
_entity.pdbx_description
1 polymer ?
#
loop_
_entity_poly.entity_id
_entity_poly.type
_entity_poly.pdbx_seq_one_letter_code
_entity_poly.pdbx_strand_id
1 'polypeptide(L)'
;MNTVVELATARAERALLSQQAAVLDGILGVRDFYIHALSEGSGLPAPSRGCGSSLEPGLTPGQHTIVHCYCYASPEDRRAWPLPPLSPPDRAAFVALGVQGLARRWEEVMGRLAGLVEECDACPPTREALEVLKEAMSDGRTLCWRVGHYLPGRFAEVTGITCSALAAPAHWDSVLDALQLQPWQAERMTALSARLTADLHALRRERLQVLASAGGFGVPFPGLHDAAAKALGVYDSAWALEGLVERELRAYVAAAQVFFDMLEYLQCSRLFVHSRPFLPDLGCLAEAWSRRASAVALVEEQ
;
A
#
# COMPACT_ATOMS: atom_id res chain seq x y z
N MET A 1 3.29 27.87 62.19
CA MET A 1 2.20 27.96 61.20
C MET A 1 2.67 27.85 59.74
N ASN A 2 3.91 28.22 59.38
CA ASN A 2 4.40 28.12 57.99
C ASN A 2 4.55 26.69 57.43
N THR A 3 4.99 25.74 58.24
CA THR A 3 5.33 24.37 57.78
C THR A 3 4.13 23.55 57.31
N VAL A 4 2.92 23.82 57.83
CA VAL A 4 1.68 23.13 57.41
C VAL A 4 1.20 23.65 56.06
N VAL A 5 1.36 24.96 55.81
CA VAL A 5 1.01 25.59 54.54
C VAL A 5 1.99 25.14 53.44
N GLU A 6 3.30 25.10 53.74
CA GLU A 6 4.34 24.61 52.83
C GLU A 6 4.14 23.12 52.47
N LEU A 7 3.76 22.28 53.43
CA LEU A 7 3.47 20.87 53.16
C LEU A 7 2.23 20.69 52.27
N ALA A 8 1.20 21.52 52.44
CA ALA A 8 0.02 21.50 51.60
C ALA A 8 0.32 21.98 50.17
N THR A 9 1.17 23.00 50.02
CA THR A 9 1.62 23.48 48.70
C THR A 9 2.46 22.43 47.99
N ALA A 10 3.43 21.82 48.69
CA ALA A 10 4.28 20.77 48.13
C ALA A 10 3.47 19.51 47.74
N ARG A 11 2.39 19.18 48.47
CA ARG A 11 1.49 18.07 48.11
C ARG A 11 0.64 18.37 46.88
N ALA A 12 0.12 19.59 46.76
CA ALA A 12 -0.62 20.02 45.58
C ALA A 12 0.28 20.06 44.34
N GLU A 13 1.50 20.55 44.48
CA GLU A 13 2.50 20.58 43.41
C GLU A 13 2.93 19.18 42.99
N ARG A 14 3.14 18.26 43.94
CA ARG A 14 3.41 16.84 43.63
C ARG A 14 2.24 16.16 42.91
N ALA A 15 1.00 16.46 43.29
CA ALA A 15 -0.18 15.90 42.63
C ALA A 15 -0.28 16.39 41.18
N LEU A 16 -0.03 17.68 40.95
CA LEU A 16 0.01 18.28 39.62
C LEU A 16 1.14 17.66 38.76
N LEU A 17 2.35 17.53 39.31
CA LEU A 17 3.49 16.92 38.64
C LEU A 17 3.23 15.44 38.30
N SER A 18 2.55 14.69 39.17
CA SER A 18 2.20 13.28 38.91
C SER A 18 1.16 13.15 37.80
N GLN A 19 0.18 14.05 37.76
CA GLN A 19 -0.83 14.09 36.71
C GLN A 19 -0.20 14.46 35.36
N GLN A 20 0.75 15.40 35.36
CA GLN A 20 1.52 15.78 34.18
C GLN A 20 2.46 14.67 33.69
N ALA A 21 3.11 13.94 34.60
CA ALA A 21 3.93 12.78 34.27
C ALA A 21 3.12 11.65 33.62
N ALA A 22 1.91 11.37 34.13
CA ALA A 22 1.03 10.36 33.53
C ALA A 22 0.56 10.74 32.11
N VAL A 23 0.32 12.03 31.86
CA VAL A 23 -0.01 12.52 30.51
C VAL A 23 1.21 12.40 29.58
N LEU A 24 2.41 12.73 30.05
CA LEU A 24 3.65 12.59 29.27
C LEU A 24 3.97 11.12 28.95
N ASP A 25 3.83 10.21 29.91
CA ASP A 25 4.01 8.77 29.67
C ASP A 25 2.98 8.24 28.66
N GLY A 26 1.73 8.73 28.73
CA GLY A 26 0.71 8.43 27.72
C GLY A 26 1.10 8.91 26.33
N ILE A 27 1.64 10.14 26.22
CA ILE A 27 2.11 10.70 24.95
C ILE A 27 3.34 9.95 24.41
N LEU A 28 4.27 9.54 25.28
CA LEU A 28 5.44 8.75 24.90
C LEU A 28 5.06 7.33 24.45
N GLY A 29 4.08 6.70 25.10
CA GLY A 29 3.54 5.41 24.66
C GLY A 29 2.86 5.50 23.29
N VAL A 30 2.11 6.58 23.04
CA VAL A 30 1.52 6.86 21.73
C VAL A 30 2.61 7.12 20.68
N ARG A 31 3.66 7.89 21.00
CA ARG A 31 4.82 8.06 20.13
C ARG A 31 5.45 6.73 19.72
N ASP A 32 5.77 5.89 20.70
CA ASP A 32 6.48 4.63 20.44
C ASP A 32 5.62 3.69 19.60
N PHE A 33 4.30 3.70 19.80
CA PHE A 33 3.34 3.02 18.94
C PHE A 33 3.36 3.56 17.49
N TYR A 34 3.27 4.88 17.31
CA TYR A 34 3.26 5.50 15.97
C TYR A 34 4.59 5.34 15.24
N ILE A 35 5.72 5.52 15.92
CA ILE A 35 7.06 5.31 15.34
C ILE A 35 7.24 3.86 14.94
N HIS A 36 6.81 2.91 15.78
CA HIS A 36 6.89 1.49 15.45
C HIS A 36 6.03 1.15 14.23
N ALA A 37 4.75 1.56 14.23
CA ALA A 37 3.83 1.36 13.11
C ALA A 37 4.33 1.99 11.79
N LEU A 38 4.92 3.19 11.87
CA LEU A 38 5.51 3.90 10.73
C LEU A 38 6.84 3.30 10.26
N SER A 39 7.63 2.71 11.17
CA SER A 39 8.91 2.07 10.85
C SER A 39 8.76 0.70 10.19
N GLU A 40 7.71 -0.05 10.55
CA GLU A 40 7.43 -1.38 10.01
C GLU A 40 6.54 -1.34 8.75
N GLY A 41 6.01 -0.16 8.38
CA GLY A 41 5.06 -0.04 7.27
C GLY A 41 3.69 -0.65 7.56
N SER A 42 3.43 -1.04 8.81
CA SER A 42 2.18 -1.65 9.26
C SER A 42 1.20 -0.56 9.69
N GLY A 43 0.21 -0.29 8.84
CA GLY A 43 -1.11 0.18 9.27
C GLY A 43 -1.15 1.55 9.95
N LEU A 44 -0.99 2.62 9.18
CA LEU A 44 -1.75 3.84 9.46
C LEU A 44 -3.06 3.84 8.66
N PRO A 45 -4.18 4.31 9.23
CA PRO A 45 -5.38 4.60 8.45
C PRO A 45 -5.05 5.75 7.50
N ALA A 46 -4.96 5.45 6.20
CA ALA A 46 -4.79 6.50 5.21
C ALA A 46 -6.09 7.31 5.12
N PRO A 47 -6.05 8.66 5.22
CA PRO A 47 -7.22 9.48 4.92
C PRO A 47 -7.36 9.59 3.40
N SER A 48 -7.74 8.50 2.74
CA SER A 48 -8.15 8.57 1.34
C SER A 48 -9.61 9.04 1.29
N ARG A 49 -9.90 10.07 0.46
CA ARG A 49 -11.27 10.54 0.22
C ARG A 49 -12.12 9.38 -0.29
N GLY A 50 -12.96 8.82 0.58
CA GLY A 50 -14.01 7.86 0.23
C GLY A 50 -13.79 6.42 0.71
N CYS A 51 -12.61 6.06 1.19
CA CYS A 51 -12.38 4.77 1.84
C CYS A 51 -11.58 5.02 3.12
N GLY A 52 -12.18 4.78 4.28
CA GLY A 52 -11.47 4.75 5.57
C GLY A 52 -10.56 3.52 5.67
N SER A 53 -9.74 3.26 4.65
CA SER A 53 -8.95 2.04 4.50
C SER A 53 -7.73 2.12 5.41
N SER A 54 -7.80 1.37 6.51
CA SER A 54 -6.61 0.81 7.14
C SER A 54 -5.81 0.07 6.06
N LEU A 55 -4.52 0.33 5.96
CA LEU A 55 -3.63 -0.46 5.11
C LEU A 55 -3.74 -1.94 5.56
N GLU A 56 -4.23 -2.82 4.69
CA GLU A 56 -4.09 -4.29 4.79
C GLU A 56 -2.67 -4.65 5.25
N PRO A 57 -2.55 -5.34 6.39
CA PRO A 57 -1.28 -5.85 6.86
C PRO A 57 -0.63 -6.77 5.81
N GLY A 58 0.68 -6.63 5.62
CA GLY A 58 1.47 -7.47 4.73
C GLY A 58 1.46 -7.05 3.25
N LEU A 59 0.68 -6.04 2.85
CA LEU A 59 0.76 -5.46 1.51
C LEU A 59 1.65 -4.21 1.48
N THR A 60 2.40 -4.04 0.40
CA THR A 60 3.17 -2.81 0.16
C THR A 60 2.24 -1.64 -0.23
N PRO A 61 2.69 -0.37 -0.13
CA PRO A 61 1.94 0.77 -0.65
C PRO A 61 1.59 0.65 -2.15
N GLY A 62 2.48 0.03 -2.94
CA GLY A 62 2.25 -0.26 -4.34
C GLY A 62 1.09 -1.24 -4.55
N GLN A 63 1.05 -2.34 -3.79
CA GLN A 63 -0.03 -3.33 -3.83
C GLN A 63 -1.36 -2.76 -3.31
N HIS A 64 -1.29 -1.92 -2.28
CA HIS A 64 -2.43 -1.18 -1.74
C HIS A 64 -3.13 -0.34 -2.81
N THR A 65 -2.35 0.33 -3.63
CA THR A 65 -2.87 1.11 -4.75
C THR A 65 -3.60 0.24 -5.76
N ILE A 66 -3.15 -1.00 -5.98
CA ILE A 66 -3.85 -1.96 -6.85
C ILE A 66 -5.20 -2.35 -6.25
N VAL A 67 -5.26 -2.69 -4.96
CA VAL A 67 -6.51 -3.05 -4.26
C VAL A 67 -7.52 -1.89 -4.26
N HIS A 68 -7.05 -0.67 -4.05
CA HIS A 68 -7.93 0.48 -3.80
C HIS A 68 -8.17 1.40 -5.00
N CYS A 69 -7.41 1.29 -6.09
CA CYS A 69 -7.54 2.21 -7.22
C CYS A 69 -7.62 1.52 -8.58
N TYR A 70 -6.98 0.36 -8.76
CA TYR A 70 -6.76 -0.21 -10.10
C TYR A 70 -7.09 -1.67 -10.26
N CYS A 71 -7.85 -2.26 -9.34
CA CYS A 71 -8.34 -3.63 -9.49
C CYS A 71 -8.91 -3.80 -10.91
N TYR A 72 -8.16 -4.44 -11.81
CA TYR A 72 -8.68 -5.06 -13.03
C TYR A 72 -9.52 -4.17 -13.96
N ALA A 73 -9.21 -2.88 -14.13
CA ALA A 73 -10.06 -1.99 -14.94
C ALA A 73 -9.44 -1.67 -16.31
N SER A 74 -10.19 -1.97 -17.38
CA SER A 74 -10.01 -1.24 -18.64
C SER A 74 -10.30 0.25 -18.41
N PRO A 75 -9.83 1.17 -19.28
CA PRO A 75 -10.15 2.59 -19.18
C PRO A 75 -11.66 2.88 -19.07
N GLU A 76 -12.51 2.04 -19.65
CA GLU A 76 -13.98 2.15 -19.59
C GLU A 76 -14.52 1.79 -18.20
N ASP A 77 -13.98 0.73 -17.58
CA ASP A 77 -14.41 0.25 -16.26
C ASP A 77 -13.93 1.14 -15.10
N ARG A 78 -13.01 2.08 -15.36
CA ARG A 78 -12.56 3.06 -14.35
C ARG A 78 -13.63 4.10 -14.03
N ARG A 79 -14.54 4.39 -14.96
CA ARG A 79 -15.68 5.31 -14.71
C ARG A 79 -16.68 4.75 -13.71
N ALA A 80 -16.74 3.42 -13.57
CA ALA A 80 -17.59 2.72 -12.62
C ALA A 80 -16.94 2.59 -11.21
N TRP A 81 -15.86 3.35 -10.93
CA TRP A 81 -15.21 3.38 -9.63
C TRP A 81 -15.68 4.56 -8.76
N PRO A 82 -15.89 4.38 -7.44
CA PRO A 82 -15.87 3.11 -6.71
C PRO A 82 -17.01 2.19 -7.14
N LEU A 83 -16.80 0.86 -7.01
CA LEU A 83 -17.87 -0.11 -7.24
C LEU A 83 -19.06 0.22 -6.32
N PRO A 84 -20.31 0.08 -6.80
CA PRO A 84 -21.48 0.37 -5.99
C PRO A 84 -21.47 -0.52 -4.73
N PRO A 85 -21.72 0.07 -3.55
CA PRO A 85 -21.70 -0.69 -2.30
C PRO A 85 -22.81 -1.74 -2.30
N LEU A 86 -22.53 -2.88 -1.66
CA LEU A 86 -23.51 -3.92 -1.41
C LEU A 86 -24.64 -3.40 -0.51
N SER A 87 -25.86 -3.87 -0.78
CA SER A 87 -26.98 -3.67 0.14
C SER A 87 -26.66 -4.30 1.51
N PRO A 88 -27.27 -3.85 2.63
CA PRO A 88 -27.06 -4.47 3.94
C PRO A 88 -27.21 -6.00 3.98
N PRO A 89 -28.24 -6.62 3.36
CA PRO A 89 -28.34 -8.08 3.35
C PRO A 89 -27.24 -8.75 2.51
N ASP A 90 -26.87 -8.19 1.35
CA ASP A 90 -25.80 -8.74 0.52
C ASP A 90 -24.44 -8.64 1.20
N ARG A 91 -24.20 -7.54 1.93
CA ARG A 91 -23.00 -7.37 2.75
C ARG A 91 -22.94 -8.43 3.84
N ALA A 92 -24.04 -8.67 4.55
CA ALA A 92 -24.09 -9.69 5.60
C ALA A 92 -23.84 -11.09 5.01
N ALA A 93 -24.44 -11.40 3.86
CA ALA A 93 -24.21 -12.66 3.16
C ALA A 93 -22.75 -12.81 2.68
N PHE A 94 -22.14 -11.75 2.15
CA PHE A 94 -20.74 -11.75 1.73
C PHE A 94 -19.79 -11.99 2.91
N VAL A 95 -19.98 -11.30 4.03
CA VAL A 95 -19.18 -11.49 5.24
C VAL A 95 -19.39 -12.89 5.83
N ALA A 96 -20.61 -13.43 5.76
CA ALA A 96 -20.93 -14.77 6.25
C ALA A 96 -20.23 -15.91 5.49
N LEU A 97 -19.72 -15.67 4.27
CA LEU A 97 -18.88 -16.66 3.56
C LEU A 97 -17.60 -16.99 4.34
N GLY A 98 -17.11 -16.04 5.15
CA GLY A 98 -15.87 -16.18 5.91
C GLY A 98 -14.62 -16.31 5.03
N VAL A 99 -13.45 -16.39 5.66
CA VAL A 99 -12.17 -16.46 4.94
C VAL A 99 -12.08 -17.69 4.04
N GLN A 100 -12.48 -18.87 4.52
CA GLN A 100 -12.39 -20.11 3.73
C GLN A 100 -13.28 -20.09 2.49
N GLY A 101 -14.53 -19.58 2.60
CA GLY A 101 -15.43 -19.48 1.46
C GLY A 101 -14.93 -18.45 0.44
N LEU A 102 -14.42 -17.31 0.90
CA LEU A 102 -13.84 -16.29 0.04
C LEU A 102 -12.53 -16.73 -0.62
N ALA A 103 -11.68 -17.47 0.09
CA ALA A 103 -10.43 -18.02 -0.45
C ALA A 103 -10.71 -19.02 -1.59
N ARG A 104 -11.67 -19.93 -1.40
CA ARG A 104 -12.11 -20.84 -2.47
C ARG A 104 -12.62 -20.08 -3.69
N ARG A 105 -13.46 -19.06 -3.47
CA ARG A 105 -13.97 -18.22 -4.56
C ARG A 105 -12.85 -17.45 -5.27
N TRP A 106 -11.85 -17.00 -4.53
CA TRP A 106 -10.67 -16.35 -5.09
C TRP A 106 -9.86 -17.32 -5.96
N GLU A 107 -9.63 -18.54 -5.48
CA GLU A 107 -8.96 -19.60 -6.24
C GLU A 107 -9.71 -19.95 -7.52
N GLU A 108 -11.05 -20.09 -7.46
CA GLU A 108 -11.90 -20.35 -8.63
C GLU A 108 -11.77 -19.23 -9.67
N VAL A 109 -11.87 -17.97 -9.25
CA VAL A 109 -11.78 -16.80 -10.15
C VAL A 109 -10.39 -16.70 -10.77
N MET A 110 -9.33 -16.82 -9.97
CA MET A 110 -7.95 -16.74 -10.47
C MET A 110 -7.58 -17.96 -11.32
N GLY A 111 -8.12 -19.14 -11.03
CA GLY A 111 -7.93 -20.34 -11.84
C GLY A 111 -8.61 -20.21 -13.20
N ARG A 112 -9.86 -19.71 -13.24
CA ARG A 112 -10.55 -19.37 -14.49
C ARG A 112 -9.78 -18.34 -15.30
N LEU A 113 -9.30 -17.27 -14.65
CA LEU A 113 -8.52 -16.23 -15.31
C LEU A 113 -7.22 -16.77 -15.90
N ALA A 114 -6.50 -17.61 -15.16
CA ALA A 114 -5.26 -18.23 -15.65
C ALA A 114 -5.50 -19.10 -16.88
N GLY A 115 -6.55 -19.93 -16.88
CA GLY A 115 -6.93 -20.74 -18.04
C GLY A 115 -7.28 -19.90 -19.27
N LEU A 116 -8.04 -18.81 -19.09
CA LEU A 116 -8.38 -17.90 -20.19
C LEU A 116 -7.16 -17.16 -20.76
N VAL A 117 -6.21 -16.78 -19.91
CA VAL A 117 -4.94 -16.18 -20.36
C VAL A 117 -4.14 -17.20 -21.18
N GLU A 118 -4.01 -18.44 -20.71
CA GLU A 118 -3.32 -19.51 -21.44
C GLU A 118 -3.96 -19.80 -22.81
N GLU A 119 -5.30 -19.83 -22.88
CA GLU A 119 -6.04 -19.98 -24.14
C GLU A 119 -5.77 -18.82 -25.11
N CYS A 120 -5.75 -17.58 -24.60
CA CYS A 120 -5.46 -16.38 -25.40
C CYS A 120 -3.98 -16.26 -25.80
N ASP A 121 -3.07 -16.90 -25.07
CA ASP A 121 -1.64 -16.93 -25.39
C ASP A 121 -1.32 -17.99 -26.46
N ALA A 122 -2.05 -19.10 -26.47
CA ALA A 122 -1.85 -20.20 -27.43
C ALA A 122 -2.31 -19.85 -28.85
N CYS A 123 -3.35 -19.01 -28.99
CA CYS A 123 -3.97 -18.66 -30.26
C CYS A 123 -4.33 -17.17 -30.29
N PRO A 124 -4.32 -16.51 -31.48
CA PRO A 124 -4.83 -15.14 -31.59
C PRO A 124 -6.25 -15.04 -31.00
N PRO A 125 -6.46 -14.21 -29.96
CA PRO A 125 -7.70 -14.25 -29.21
C PRO A 125 -8.86 -13.74 -30.08
N THR A 126 -9.95 -14.51 -30.11
CA THR A 126 -11.18 -14.08 -30.75
C THR A 126 -11.82 -12.95 -29.92
N ARG A 127 -12.69 -12.15 -30.55
CA ARG A 127 -13.45 -11.12 -29.83
C ARG A 127 -14.24 -11.71 -28.64
N GLU A 128 -14.83 -12.89 -28.84
CA GLU A 128 -15.59 -13.59 -27.80
C GLU A 128 -14.70 -14.01 -26.62
N ALA A 129 -13.52 -14.58 -26.89
CA ALA A 129 -12.56 -14.93 -25.85
C ALA A 129 -12.13 -13.71 -25.03
N LEU A 130 -11.92 -12.56 -25.68
CA LEU A 130 -11.61 -11.31 -24.99
C LEU A 130 -12.77 -10.80 -24.12
N GLU A 131 -14.03 -10.97 -24.53
CA GLU A 131 -15.17 -10.61 -23.69
C GLU A 131 -15.29 -11.53 -22.46
N VAL A 132 -15.06 -12.84 -22.62
CA VAL A 132 -15.04 -13.77 -21.49
C VAL A 132 -13.89 -13.47 -20.53
N LEU A 133 -12.72 -13.09 -21.06
CA LEU A 133 -11.58 -12.63 -20.25
C LEU A 133 -11.94 -11.35 -19.48
N LYS A 134 -12.67 -10.42 -20.12
CA LYS A 134 -13.17 -9.20 -19.47
C LYS A 134 -14.09 -9.46 -18.29
N GLU A 135 -15.02 -10.37 -18.46
CA GLU A 135 -15.92 -10.76 -17.38
C GLU A 135 -15.15 -11.40 -16.21
N ALA A 136 -14.23 -12.32 -16.49
CA ALA A 136 -13.43 -12.99 -15.45
C ALA A 136 -12.55 -12.00 -14.67
N MET A 137 -11.93 -11.04 -15.36
CA MET A 137 -11.16 -9.96 -14.74
C MET A 137 -12.07 -9.05 -13.89
N SER A 138 -13.29 -8.74 -14.35
CA SER A 138 -14.28 -7.97 -13.58
C SER A 138 -14.77 -8.72 -12.32
N ASP A 139 -14.87 -10.05 -12.38
CA ASP A 139 -15.16 -10.87 -11.20
C ASP A 139 -14.01 -10.81 -10.19
N GLY A 140 -12.76 -10.94 -10.66
CA GLY A 140 -11.55 -10.80 -9.85
C GLY A 140 -11.44 -9.42 -9.20
N ARG A 141 -11.74 -8.37 -9.98
CA ARG A 141 -11.88 -6.98 -9.52
C ARG A 141 -12.79 -6.88 -8.31
N THR A 142 -14.01 -7.35 -8.52
CA THR A 142 -15.12 -7.17 -7.60
C THR A 142 -14.84 -7.92 -6.31
N LEU A 143 -14.31 -9.14 -6.40
CA LEU A 143 -13.92 -9.90 -5.25
C LEU A 143 -12.77 -9.24 -4.48
N CYS A 144 -11.71 -8.83 -5.18
CA CYS A 144 -10.55 -8.13 -4.59
C CYS A 144 -10.99 -6.89 -3.79
N TRP A 145 -11.76 -6.00 -4.42
CA TRP A 145 -12.23 -4.78 -3.77
C TRP A 145 -13.16 -5.08 -2.59
N ARG A 146 -14.11 -6.02 -2.74
CA ARG A 146 -15.05 -6.36 -1.66
C ARG A 146 -14.34 -6.99 -0.46
N VAL A 147 -13.29 -7.78 -0.67
CA VAL A 147 -12.48 -8.31 0.43
C VAL A 147 -11.80 -7.17 1.17
N GLY A 148 -11.05 -6.30 0.46
CA GLY A 148 -10.36 -5.17 1.10
C GLY A 148 -11.32 -4.15 1.74
N HIS A 149 -12.55 -4.01 1.23
CA HIS A 149 -13.52 -3.06 1.76
C HIS A 149 -14.40 -3.62 2.90
N TYR A 150 -14.80 -4.89 2.84
CA TYR A 150 -15.73 -5.49 3.82
C TYR A 150 -15.08 -6.45 4.81
N LEU A 151 -13.85 -6.92 4.57
CA LEU A 151 -13.06 -7.73 5.51
C LEU A 151 -11.66 -7.11 5.68
N PRO A 152 -11.56 -5.87 6.18
CA PRO A 152 -10.28 -5.20 6.34
C PRO A 152 -9.35 -6.01 7.25
N GLY A 153 -8.09 -6.14 6.84
CA GLY A 153 -7.06 -6.87 7.59
C GLY A 153 -7.02 -8.38 7.32
N ARG A 154 -7.92 -8.89 6.47
CA ARG A 154 -8.01 -10.33 6.13
C ARG A 154 -7.65 -10.60 4.68
N PHE A 155 -7.20 -9.59 3.92
CA PHE A 155 -6.97 -9.73 2.49
C PHE A 155 -5.92 -10.79 2.15
N ALA A 156 -4.78 -10.78 2.86
CA ALA A 156 -3.71 -11.75 2.67
C ALA A 156 -4.18 -13.20 2.94
N GLU A 157 -5.01 -13.40 3.96
CA GLU A 157 -5.56 -14.72 4.30
C GLU A 157 -6.56 -15.24 3.24
N VAL A 158 -7.34 -14.35 2.65
CA VAL A 158 -8.28 -14.71 1.58
C VAL A 158 -7.56 -14.99 0.26
N THR A 159 -6.57 -14.15 -0.08
CA THR A 159 -5.91 -14.23 -1.39
C THR A 159 -4.71 -15.17 -1.43
N GLY A 160 -4.25 -15.65 -0.26
CA GLY A 160 -3.10 -16.52 -0.13
C GLY A 160 -1.76 -15.80 -0.35
N ILE A 161 -1.70 -14.49 -0.12
CA ILE A 161 -0.46 -13.70 -0.24
C ILE A 161 0.34 -13.91 1.04
N THR A 162 1.40 -14.70 0.95
CA THR A 162 2.16 -15.16 2.13
C THR A 162 3.50 -14.44 2.34
N CYS A 163 3.94 -13.60 1.41
CA CYS A 163 5.29 -13.02 1.43
C CYS A 163 5.32 -11.56 0.94
N SER A 164 6.33 -10.81 1.39
CA SER A 164 6.62 -9.48 0.88
C SER A 164 7.11 -9.56 -0.57
N ALA A 165 6.47 -8.82 -1.47
CA ALA A 165 6.86 -8.69 -2.88
C ALA A 165 8.33 -8.26 -3.07
N LEU A 166 8.88 -7.52 -2.10
CA LEU A 166 10.26 -7.03 -2.09
C LEU A 166 11.28 -8.15 -1.95
N ALA A 167 10.88 -9.33 -1.45
CA ALA A 167 11.78 -10.46 -1.24
C ALA A 167 12.08 -11.29 -2.51
N ALA A 168 11.42 -10.99 -3.63
CA ALA A 168 11.58 -11.76 -4.88
C ALA A 168 11.84 -10.87 -6.12
N PRO A 169 13.00 -10.19 -6.23
CA PRO A 169 13.27 -9.28 -7.35
C PRO A 169 13.20 -9.94 -8.74
N ALA A 170 13.70 -11.18 -8.87
CA ALA A 170 13.69 -11.94 -10.13
C ALA A 170 12.28 -12.35 -10.58
N HIS A 171 11.31 -12.42 -9.66
CA HIS A 171 9.91 -12.68 -9.99
C HIS A 171 9.35 -11.58 -10.88
N TRP A 172 9.62 -10.32 -10.52
CA TRP A 172 9.12 -9.15 -11.26
C TRP A 172 9.72 -9.03 -12.65
N ASP A 173 10.95 -9.51 -12.84
CA ASP A 173 11.55 -9.65 -14.16
C ASP A 173 10.74 -10.65 -15.01
N SER A 174 10.45 -11.85 -14.50
CA SER A 174 9.61 -12.82 -15.22
C SER A 174 8.20 -12.29 -15.52
N VAL A 175 7.61 -11.51 -14.61
CA VAL A 175 6.31 -10.88 -14.85
C VAL A 175 6.39 -9.90 -16.01
N LEU A 176 7.41 -9.05 -16.06
CA LEU A 176 7.60 -8.08 -17.16
C LEU A 176 7.78 -8.77 -18.52
N ASP A 177 8.47 -9.91 -18.57
CA ASP A 177 8.62 -10.69 -19.81
C ASP A 177 7.28 -11.24 -20.29
N ALA A 178 6.44 -11.71 -19.37
CA ALA A 178 5.12 -12.21 -19.69
C ALA A 178 4.18 -11.11 -20.23
N LEU A 179 4.38 -9.84 -19.87
CA LEU A 179 3.54 -8.75 -20.39
C LEU A 179 3.68 -8.55 -21.91
N GLN A 180 4.78 -9.00 -22.52
CA GLN A 180 5.03 -8.85 -23.96
C GLN A 180 4.78 -7.41 -24.41
N LEU A 181 5.43 -6.46 -23.75
CA LEU A 181 5.24 -5.03 -24.03
C LEU A 181 5.67 -4.69 -25.45
N GLN A 182 4.82 -3.94 -26.15
CA GLN A 182 5.13 -3.35 -27.45
C GLN A 182 6.22 -2.27 -27.30
N PRO A 183 6.99 -1.94 -28.35
CA PRO A 183 8.06 -0.95 -28.26
C PRO A 183 7.62 0.40 -27.67
N TRP A 184 6.46 0.92 -28.08
CA TRP A 184 5.91 2.17 -27.55
C TRP A 184 5.49 2.05 -26.06
N GLN A 185 5.07 0.86 -25.61
CA GLN A 185 4.77 0.61 -24.19
C GLN A 185 6.05 0.56 -23.38
N ALA A 186 7.11 -0.04 -23.92
CA ALA A 186 8.43 -0.07 -23.29
C ALA A 186 9.01 1.35 -23.11
N GLU A 187 8.89 2.22 -24.11
CA GLU A 187 9.27 3.64 -23.99
C GLU A 187 8.49 4.36 -22.87
N ARG A 188 7.18 4.16 -22.80
CA ARG A 188 6.34 4.73 -21.74
C ARG A 188 6.68 4.16 -20.36
N MET A 189 6.98 2.87 -20.28
CA MET A 189 7.40 2.20 -19.05
C MET A 189 8.73 2.75 -18.54
N THR A 190 9.69 3.06 -19.44
CA THR A 190 10.95 3.72 -19.07
C THR A 190 10.70 5.09 -18.44
N ALA A 191 9.87 5.93 -19.06
CA ALA A 191 9.53 7.25 -18.49
C ALA A 191 8.79 7.15 -17.15
N LEU A 192 7.86 6.20 -17.03
CA LEU A 192 7.12 5.93 -15.80
C LEU A 192 8.03 5.44 -14.67
N SER A 193 8.89 4.46 -14.96
CA SER A 193 9.83 3.87 -14.03
C SER A 193 10.81 4.92 -13.52
N ALA A 194 11.39 5.73 -14.41
CA ALA A 194 12.30 6.82 -14.03
C ALA A 194 11.62 7.83 -13.09
N ARG A 195 10.40 8.26 -13.43
CA ARG A 195 9.65 9.21 -12.61
C ARG A 195 9.27 8.65 -11.24
N LEU A 196 8.66 7.46 -11.20
CA LEU A 196 8.23 6.84 -9.95
C LEU A 196 9.43 6.57 -9.04
N THR A 197 10.52 6.04 -9.58
CA THR A 197 11.75 5.77 -8.81
C THR A 197 12.35 7.05 -8.25
N ALA A 198 12.40 8.13 -9.04
CA ALA A 198 12.86 9.44 -8.56
C ALA A 198 11.99 10.00 -7.44
N ASP A 199 10.66 9.95 -7.59
CA ASP A 199 9.69 10.41 -6.60
C ASP A 199 9.83 9.60 -5.28
N LEU A 200 9.89 8.27 -5.37
CA LEU A 200 10.05 7.39 -4.20
C LEU A 200 11.40 7.59 -3.51
N HIS A 201 12.50 7.77 -4.25
CA HIS A 201 13.80 8.10 -3.65
C HIS A 201 13.79 9.45 -2.95
N ALA A 202 13.14 10.46 -3.52
CA ALA A 202 12.99 11.77 -2.89
C ALA A 202 12.21 11.66 -1.57
N LEU A 203 11.07 10.95 -1.59
CA LEU A 203 10.24 10.71 -0.41
C LEU A 203 10.98 9.89 0.66
N ARG A 204 11.77 8.88 0.25
CA ARG A 204 12.59 8.09 1.19
C ARG A 204 13.66 8.95 1.86
N ARG A 205 14.32 9.85 1.12
CA ARG A 205 15.29 10.79 1.71
C ARG A 205 14.61 11.73 2.70
N GLU A 206 13.47 12.29 2.35
CA GLU A 206 12.69 13.18 3.21
C GLU A 206 12.23 12.44 4.48
N ARG A 207 11.74 11.20 4.36
CA ARG A 207 11.39 10.33 5.49
C ARG A 207 12.56 10.10 6.43
N LEU A 208 13.75 9.80 5.89
CA LEU A 208 14.96 9.62 6.71
C LEU A 208 15.34 10.91 7.45
N GLN A 209 15.16 12.09 6.84
CA GLN A 209 15.40 13.38 7.50
C GLN A 209 14.41 13.67 8.63
N VAL A 210 13.12 13.38 8.43
CA VAL A 210 12.09 13.52 9.46
C VAL A 210 12.36 12.55 10.61
N LEU A 211 12.68 11.29 10.31
CA LEU A 211 13.03 10.28 11.32
C LEU A 211 14.31 10.64 12.09
N ALA A 212 15.33 11.17 11.43
CA ALA A 212 16.53 11.65 12.11
C ALA A 212 16.24 12.82 13.06
N SER A 213 15.36 13.73 12.66
CA SER A 213 14.92 14.85 13.50
C SER A 213 14.11 14.37 14.71
N ALA A 214 13.34 13.28 14.55
CA ALA A 214 12.60 12.62 15.64
C ALA A 214 13.49 11.76 16.54
N GLY A 215 14.56 11.15 16.02
CA GLY A 215 15.49 10.32 16.77
C GLY A 215 16.42 11.10 17.72
N GLY A 216 16.54 12.41 17.53
CA GLY A 216 17.35 13.30 18.37
C GLY A 216 16.84 13.52 19.80
N PHE A 217 15.72 12.91 20.20
CA PHE A 217 15.08 13.15 21.51
C PHE A 217 15.59 12.27 22.67
N GLY A 218 16.55 11.37 22.44
CA GLY A 218 17.11 10.45 23.44
C GLY A 218 18.19 11.06 24.35
N VAL A 219 17.81 11.76 25.43
CA VAL A 219 18.67 12.18 26.57
C VAL A 219 17.78 12.34 27.83
N PRO A 220 18.24 11.99 29.07
CA PRO A 220 17.40 11.97 30.27
C PRO A 220 16.90 13.37 30.64
N PHE A 221 15.64 13.46 31.04
CA PHE A 221 14.89 14.72 31.18
C PHE A 221 15.29 15.55 32.42
N PRO A 222 15.61 16.85 32.28
CA PRO A 222 15.74 17.77 33.40
C PRO A 222 14.56 18.75 33.56
N GLY A 223 13.37 18.50 32.99
CA GLY A 223 12.17 19.33 33.25
C GLY A 223 10.92 19.10 32.37
N LEU A 224 9.78 19.64 32.83
CA LEU A 224 8.45 19.55 32.18
C LEU A 224 8.37 20.30 30.83
N HIS A 225 9.04 21.46 30.72
CA HIS A 225 9.04 22.26 29.50
C HIS A 225 9.77 21.56 28.35
N ASP A 226 10.89 20.90 28.63
CA ASP A 226 11.60 20.07 27.66
C ASP A 226 10.77 18.84 27.27
N ALA A 227 10.02 18.25 28.20
CA ALA A 227 9.13 17.14 27.90
C ALA A 227 7.96 17.55 26.99
N ALA A 228 7.36 18.72 27.22
CA ALA A 228 6.30 19.28 26.38
C ALA A 228 6.81 19.69 24.98
N ALA A 229 7.98 20.34 24.90
CA ALA A 229 8.61 20.69 23.63
C ALA A 229 8.97 19.45 22.80
N LYS A 230 9.47 18.40 23.45
CA LYS A 230 9.73 17.10 22.79
C LYS A 230 8.44 16.41 22.34
N ALA A 231 7.37 16.45 23.14
CA ALA A 231 6.06 15.92 22.75
C ALA A 231 5.49 16.61 21.51
N LEU A 232 5.59 17.95 21.45
CA LEU A 232 5.20 18.73 20.27
C LEU A 232 6.08 18.40 19.05
N GLY A 233 7.40 18.33 19.21
CA GLY A 233 8.31 17.96 18.11
C GLY A 233 8.10 16.54 17.59
N VAL A 234 7.68 15.62 18.45
CA VAL A 234 7.25 14.26 18.08
C VAL A 234 5.93 14.29 17.30
N TYR A 235 4.95 15.08 17.75
CA TYR A 235 3.67 15.22 17.04
C TYR A 235 3.88 15.82 15.64
N ASP A 236 4.71 16.85 15.52
CA ASP A 236 5.07 17.46 14.24
C ASP A 236 5.78 16.45 13.32
N SER A 237 6.66 15.62 13.88
CA SER A 237 7.33 14.55 13.13
C SER A 237 6.35 13.46 12.68
N ALA A 238 5.41 13.05 13.54
CA ALA A 238 4.38 12.09 13.19
C ALA A 238 3.47 12.62 12.07
N TRP A 239 3.03 13.88 12.17
CA TRP A 239 2.26 14.56 11.13
C TRP A 239 3.02 14.68 9.80
N ALA A 240 4.32 14.99 9.86
CA ALA A 240 5.17 15.03 8.67
C ALA A 240 5.31 13.63 8.03
N LEU A 241 5.46 12.57 8.84
CA LEU A 241 5.50 11.20 8.35
C LEU A 241 4.17 10.76 7.72
N GLU A 242 3.03 11.13 8.31
CA GLU A 242 1.71 10.91 7.72
C GLU A 242 1.58 11.60 6.35
N GLY A 243 2.00 12.87 6.25
CA GLY A 243 2.02 13.60 4.99
C GLY A 243 2.93 12.95 3.93
N LEU A 244 4.05 12.34 4.35
CA LEU A 244 4.93 11.59 3.46
C LEU A 244 4.30 10.29 2.94
N VAL A 245 3.61 9.54 3.81
CA VAL A 245 2.87 8.34 3.40
C VAL A 245 1.75 8.70 2.42
N GLU A 246 1.03 9.80 2.66
CA GLU A 246 -0.02 10.26 1.75
C GLU A 246 0.56 10.69 0.38
N ARG A 247 1.72 11.36 0.36
CA ARG A 247 2.44 11.71 -0.88
C ARG A 247 2.95 10.49 -1.62
N GLU A 248 3.45 9.48 -0.92
CA GLU A 248 3.87 8.20 -1.51
C GLU A 248 2.69 7.49 -2.18
N LEU A 249 1.55 7.38 -1.49
CA LEU A 249 0.32 6.81 -2.07
C LEU A 249 -0.13 7.58 -3.32
N ARG A 250 -0.08 8.93 -3.29
CA ARG A 250 -0.40 9.75 -4.47
C ARG A 250 0.54 9.47 -5.65
N ALA A 251 1.83 9.28 -5.41
CA ALA A 251 2.79 8.93 -6.45
C ALA A 251 2.46 7.56 -7.07
N TYR A 252 2.13 6.56 -6.24
CA TYR A 252 1.68 5.26 -6.72
C TYR A 252 0.37 5.36 -7.51
N VAL A 253 -0.63 6.11 -7.05
CA VAL A 253 -1.90 6.28 -7.77
C VAL A 253 -1.67 6.92 -9.14
N ALA A 254 -0.86 7.96 -9.21
CA ALA A 254 -0.53 8.62 -10.48
C ALA A 254 0.22 7.67 -11.44
N ALA A 255 1.18 6.90 -10.92
CA ALA A 255 1.91 5.91 -11.72
C ALA A 255 0.98 4.78 -12.19
N ALA A 256 0.11 4.27 -11.31
CA ALA A 256 -0.85 3.24 -11.62
C ALA A 256 -1.78 3.67 -12.76
N GLN A 257 -2.23 4.92 -12.76
CA GLN A 257 -3.05 5.46 -13.84
C GLN A 257 -2.40 5.26 -15.20
N VAL A 258 -1.17 5.75 -15.32
CA VAL A 258 -0.38 5.70 -16.56
C VAL A 258 -0.04 4.26 -16.93
N PHE A 259 0.36 3.44 -15.95
CA PHE A 259 0.74 2.05 -16.16
C PHE A 259 -0.42 1.22 -16.71
N PHE A 260 -1.59 1.29 -16.10
CA PHE A 260 -2.74 0.53 -16.61
C PHE A 260 -3.36 1.17 -17.86
N ASP A 261 -3.15 2.47 -18.14
CA ASP A 261 -3.62 3.11 -19.37
C ASP A 261 -2.82 2.69 -20.61
N MET A 262 -1.56 2.28 -20.43
CA MET A 262 -0.75 1.79 -21.55
C MET A 262 -0.94 0.30 -21.82
N LEU A 263 -1.44 -0.49 -20.86
CA LEU A 263 -1.61 -1.94 -21.03
C LEU A 263 -2.93 -2.30 -21.72
N GLU A 264 -2.86 -3.28 -22.62
CA GLU A 264 -4.03 -3.92 -23.19
C GLU A 264 -4.67 -4.91 -22.20
N TYR A 265 -5.90 -5.33 -22.49
CA TYR A 265 -6.68 -6.17 -21.58
C TYR A 265 -6.01 -7.52 -21.28
N LEU A 266 -5.44 -8.15 -22.31
CA LEU A 266 -4.70 -9.40 -22.14
C LEU A 266 -3.43 -9.19 -21.29
N GLN A 267 -2.71 -8.09 -21.51
CA GLN A 267 -1.50 -7.76 -20.74
C GLN A 267 -1.84 -7.46 -19.27
N CYS A 268 -2.93 -6.76 -19.00
CA CYS A 268 -3.48 -6.61 -17.65
C CYS A 268 -3.79 -7.96 -17.02
N SER A 269 -4.40 -8.88 -17.77
CA SER A 269 -4.74 -10.22 -17.27
C SER A 269 -3.51 -11.03 -16.93
N ARG A 270 -2.50 -11.03 -17.82
CA ARG A 270 -1.18 -11.62 -17.59
C ARG A 270 -0.51 -11.05 -16.34
N LEU A 271 -0.56 -9.74 -16.14
CA LEU A 271 -0.01 -9.10 -14.94
C LEU A 271 -0.55 -9.74 -13.66
N PHE A 272 -1.87 -9.88 -13.53
CA PHE A 272 -2.48 -10.43 -12.33
C PHE A 272 -2.23 -11.94 -12.16
N VAL A 273 -2.25 -12.70 -13.26
CA VAL A 273 -1.98 -14.15 -13.23
C VAL A 273 -0.52 -14.42 -12.84
N HIS A 274 0.43 -13.77 -13.51
CA HIS A 274 1.86 -14.00 -13.30
C HIS A 274 2.40 -13.32 -12.02
N SER A 275 1.71 -12.31 -11.47
CA SER A 275 2.12 -11.72 -10.19
C SER A 275 1.99 -12.69 -9.01
N ARG A 276 1.16 -13.74 -9.12
CA ARG A 276 0.97 -14.73 -8.04
C ARG A 276 2.32 -15.36 -7.64
N PRO A 277 2.58 -15.56 -6.33
CA PRO A 277 1.65 -15.46 -5.20
C PRO A 277 1.46 -14.03 -4.64
N PHE A 278 2.00 -13.01 -5.30
CA PHE A 278 1.85 -11.61 -4.89
C PHE A 278 0.69 -10.91 -5.62
N LEU A 279 0.26 -9.77 -5.11
CA LEU A 279 -0.43 -8.78 -5.94
C LEU A 279 0.58 -8.03 -6.80
N PRO A 280 0.19 -7.55 -8.00
CA PRO A 280 1.03 -6.65 -8.77
C PRO A 280 1.52 -5.49 -7.90
N ASP A 281 2.82 -5.19 -7.99
CA ASP A 281 3.45 -4.13 -7.22
C ASP A 281 4.18 -3.18 -8.18
N LEU A 282 3.66 -1.97 -8.33
CA LEU A 282 4.20 -0.97 -9.26
C LEU A 282 5.60 -0.51 -8.86
N GLY A 283 5.93 -0.50 -7.57
CA GLY A 283 7.26 -0.14 -7.10
C GLY A 283 8.27 -1.21 -7.54
N CYS A 284 7.91 -2.48 -7.31
CA CYS A 284 8.74 -3.61 -7.70
C CYS A 284 8.89 -3.71 -9.23
N LEU A 285 7.82 -3.49 -9.99
CA LEU A 285 7.84 -3.48 -11.47
C LEU A 285 8.67 -2.32 -12.02
N ALA A 286 8.54 -1.12 -11.47
CA ALA A 286 9.33 0.04 -11.87
C ALA A 286 10.83 -0.19 -11.57
N GLU A 287 11.15 -0.76 -10.42
CA GLU A 287 12.53 -1.07 -10.06
C GLU A 287 13.12 -2.17 -10.96
N ALA A 288 12.36 -3.23 -11.22
CA ALA A 288 12.76 -4.29 -12.16
C ALA A 288 13.02 -3.74 -13.57
N TRP A 289 12.16 -2.85 -14.05
CA TRP A 289 12.35 -2.17 -15.32
C TRP A 289 13.61 -1.30 -15.34
N SER A 290 13.86 -0.52 -14.29
CA SER A 290 15.08 0.30 -14.18
C SER A 290 16.34 -0.55 -14.25
N ARG A 291 16.38 -1.70 -13.56
CA ARG A 291 17.53 -2.62 -13.62
C ARG A 291 17.80 -3.12 -15.04
N ARG A 292 16.75 -3.49 -15.78
CA ARG A 292 16.86 -3.91 -17.19
C ARG A 292 17.40 -2.80 -18.08
N ALA A 293 16.85 -1.59 -17.95
CA ALA A 293 17.29 -0.44 -18.73
C ALA A 293 18.77 -0.10 -18.48
N SER A 294 19.23 -0.16 -17.22
CA SER A 294 20.64 0.05 -16.89
C SER A 294 21.56 -1.04 -17.44
N ALA A 295 21.11 -2.29 -17.49
CA ALA A 295 21.90 -3.40 -18.06
C ALA A 295 22.08 -3.26 -19.57
N VAL A 296 21.07 -2.79 -20.30
CA VAL A 296 21.16 -2.55 -21.76
C VAL A 296 22.14 -1.41 -22.06
N ALA A 297 22.08 -0.29 -21.31
CA ALA A 297 22.98 0.83 -21.51
C ALA A 297 24.46 0.45 -21.31
N LEU A 298 24.77 -0.42 -20.35
CA LEU A 298 26.13 -0.91 -20.10
C LEU A 298 26.67 -1.83 -21.21
N VAL A 299 25.79 -2.49 -21.97
CA VAL A 299 26.17 -3.34 -23.12
C VAL A 299 26.38 -2.49 -24.37
N GLU A 300 25.64 -1.39 -24.53
CA GLU A 300 25.80 -0.46 -25.66
C GLU A 300 27.04 0.44 -25.55
N GLU A 301 27.62 0.56 -24.34
CA GLU A 301 28.86 1.30 -24.07
C GLU A 301 30.14 0.44 -24.20
N GLN A 302 30.03 -0.87 -24.48
CA GLN A 302 31.15 -1.80 -24.68
C GLN A 302 31.37 -2.15 -26.15
#